data_AF-A0A2K9ER35-F1
#
_entry.id   AF-A0A2K9ER35-F1
#
_cell.length_a   1.000
_cell.length_b   1.000
_cell.length_c   1.000
_cell.angle_alpha   90.00
_cell.angle_beta   90.00
_cell.angle_gamma   90.00
#
_symmetry.space_group_name_H-M   'P 1'
#
loop_
_entity.id
_entity.type
_entity.pdbx_description
1 polymer ?
#
loop_
_entity_poly.entity_id
_entity_poly.type
_entity_poly.pdbx_seq_one_letter_code
_entity_poly.pdbx_strand_id
1 'polypeptide(L)'
;MAVNGVSHQKTIQDIINATENKAKERNTGNGLGKDDFLRLLITQLTHQDPMNPVDDKEFIAQMAQFSALEQMQNMSSDFSQIKAFSMIGKTVTASVINKGTNAKELVHGIVESVTIENGKSVLSVNGKDVPVDSIISVEDESITYNYEDISKYAGLIGHKVEGILYDSSTSDMIGVAGVLKEIQRGIYENYGVLDGVSVNVAAINTEHPSTDPDFRTNYLNSNIGQKVNLIISDGKGTEVPVTGILNCFNVEDSGRITAVLDGVQISVDSIYKIKERPDSINEDTAGEGGEAG
;
A
#
# COMPACT_ATOMS: atom_id res chain seq x y z
N MET A 1 -79.10 42.70 7.24
CA MET A 1 -78.12 42.14 6.29
C MET A 1 -77.03 43.16 6.06
N ALA A 2 -75.77 42.84 6.36
CA ALA A 2 -74.54 43.47 5.83
C ALA A 2 -73.34 42.73 6.44
N VAL A 3 -72.99 41.59 5.85
CA VAL A 3 -71.75 41.28 5.09
C VAL A 3 -70.50 41.06 5.95
N ASN A 4 -70.14 39.78 6.00
CA ASN A 4 -68.93 39.21 6.56
C ASN A 4 -67.67 39.64 5.81
N GLY A 5 -66.57 39.76 6.55
CA GLY A 5 -65.27 39.22 6.14
C GLY A 5 -64.49 40.01 5.09
N VAL A 6 -64.00 41.18 5.45
CA VAL A 6 -62.80 41.71 4.78
C VAL A 6 -61.58 40.96 5.34
N SER A 7 -61.09 40.00 4.57
CA SER A 7 -59.80 39.35 4.77
C SER A 7 -58.74 40.46 4.84
N HIS A 8 -58.14 40.66 6.02
CA HIS A 8 -57.00 41.55 6.16
C HIS A 8 -55.85 40.93 5.36
N GLN A 9 -55.58 41.48 4.16
CA GLN A 9 -54.32 41.21 3.46
C GLN A 9 -53.20 41.60 4.42
N LYS A 10 -52.39 40.60 4.82
CA LYS A 10 -51.18 40.85 5.59
C LYS A 10 -50.33 41.83 4.81
N THR A 11 -49.84 42.86 5.49
CA THR A 11 -48.88 43.78 4.87
C THR A 11 -47.61 43.00 4.52
N ILE A 12 -46.85 43.50 3.55
CA ILE A 12 -45.58 42.87 3.15
C ILE A 12 -44.64 42.77 4.36
N GLN A 13 -44.63 43.77 5.25
CA GLN A 13 -43.92 43.69 6.54
C GLN A 13 -44.40 42.54 7.42
N ASP A 14 -45.71 42.29 7.52
CA ASP A 14 -46.25 41.20 8.34
C ASP A 14 -45.90 39.81 7.79
N ILE A 15 -45.75 39.69 6.47
CA ILE A 15 -45.33 38.44 5.80
C ILE A 15 -43.83 38.23 6.01
N ILE A 16 -43.01 39.27 5.91
CA ILE A 16 -41.57 39.21 6.17
C ILE A 16 -41.31 38.82 7.63
N ASN A 17 -41.96 39.47 8.58
CA ASN A 17 -41.82 39.17 10.01
C ASN A 17 -42.31 37.76 10.38
N ALA A 18 -43.37 37.27 9.71
CA ALA A 18 -43.83 35.89 9.90
C ALA A 18 -42.86 34.86 9.29
N THR A 19 -42.10 35.24 8.26
CA THR A 19 -41.13 34.36 7.59
C THR A 19 -39.79 34.33 8.31
N GLU A 20 -39.33 35.46 8.87
CA GLU A 20 -38.16 35.52 9.76
C GLU A 20 -38.34 34.65 11.02
N ASN A 21 -39.53 34.68 11.63
CA ASN A 21 -39.83 33.84 12.79
C ASN A 21 -39.90 32.35 12.42
N LYS A 22 -40.34 32.01 11.20
CA LYS A 22 -40.38 30.62 10.70
C LYS A 22 -39.00 30.08 10.29
N ALA A 23 -38.08 30.96 9.91
CA ALA A 23 -36.70 30.62 9.58
C ALA A 23 -35.86 30.30 10.84
N LYS A 24 -36.15 30.93 11.98
CA LYS A 24 -35.49 30.63 13.27
C LYS A 24 -35.84 29.26 13.86
N GLU A 25 -37.01 28.71 13.53
CA GLU A 25 -37.43 27.37 14.01
C GLU A 25 -37.00 26.23 13.08
N ARG A 26 -36.54 26.52 11.85
CA ARG A 26 -36.23 25.50 10.86
C ARG A 26 -34.73 25.19 10.85
N ASN A 27 -34.37 24.18 11.63
CA ASN A 27 -33.06 23.52 11.58
C ASN A 27 -32.91 22.85 10.18
N THR A 28 -32.48 23.61 9.18
CA THR A 28 -32.36 23.15 7.79
C THR A 28 -30.91 22.87 7.48
N GLY A 29 -30.55 21.59 7.43
CA GLY A 29 -29.29 21.15 6.88
C GLY A 29 -29.15 21.57 5.41
N ASN A 30 -28.11 22.37 5.14
CA ASN A 30 -27.24 22.47 3.95
C ASN A 30 -27.75 22.26 2.50
N GLY A 31 -29.05 22.27 2.20
CA GLY A 31 -29.45 22.06 0.79
C GLY A 31 -30.80 22.58 0.33
N LEU A 32 -31.68 23.02 1.24
CA LEU A 32 -33.10 23.24 0.89
C LEU A 32 -33.52 24.73 0.71
N GLY A 33 -32.62 25.69 0.94
CA GLY A 33 -32.96 27.13 0.84
C GLY A 33 -33.01 27.70 -0.58
N LYS A 34 -32.28 27.09 -1.53
CA LYS A 34 -32.13 27.58 -2.91
C LYS A 34 -33.38 27.38 -3.76
N ASP A 35 -34.03 26.22 -3.64
CA ASP A 35 -35.23 25.88 -4.42
C ASP A 35 -36.47 26.64 -3.94
N ASP A 36 -36.60 26.84 -2.63
CA ASP A 36 -37.66 27.66 -2.04
C ASP A 36 -37.47 29.15 -2.40
N PHE A 37 -36.23 29.62 -2.53
CA PHE A 37 -35.89 30.97 -2.99
C PHE A 37 -36.16 31.18 -4.50
N LEU A 38 -35.76 30.24 -5.37
CA LEU A 38 -36.06 30.31 -6.80
C LEU A 38 -37.56 30.31 -7.09
N ARG A 39 -38.34 29.58 -6.27
CA ARG A 39 -39.81 29.61 -6.34
C ARG A 39 -40.39 30.96 -5.91
N LEU A 40 -39.84 31.58 -4.87
CA LEU A 40 -40.21 32.94 -4.47
C LEU A 40 -39.86 33.97 -5.55
N LEU A 41 -38.68 33.84 -6.18
CA LEU A 41 -38.23 34.71 -7.27
C LEU A 41 -39.15 34.64 -8.49
N ILE A 42 -39.51 33.44 -8.92
CA ILE A 42 -40.46 33.24 -10.03
C ILE A 42 -41.83 33.81 -9.65
N THR A 43 -42.27 33.60 -8.41
CA THR A 43 -43.55 34.13 -7.92
C THR A 43 -43.58 35.66 -7.93
N GLN A 44 -42.50 36.32 -7.51
CA GLN A 44 -42.39 37.78 -7.55
C GLN A 44 -42.34 38.32 -8.99
N LEU A 45 -41.56 37.70 -9.89
CA LEU A 45 -41.52 38.07 -11.32
C LEU A 45 -42.88 37.98 -12.01
N THR A 46 -43.73 37.02 -11.61
CA THR A 46 -45.10 36.90 -12.15
C THR A 46 -46.10 37.93 -11.62
N HIS A 47 -45.80 38.63 -10.51
CA HIS A 47 -46.73 39.52 -9.81
C HIS A 47 -46.22 40.96 -9.63
N GLN A 48 -45.13 41.38 -10.29
CA GLN A 48 -44.59 42.74 -10.18
C GLN A 48 -45.36 43.77 -11.00
N ASP A 49 -45.64 44.91 -10.38
CA ASP A 49 -46.14 46.14 -11.04
C ASP A 49 -44.95 46.81 -11.78
N PRO A 50 -45.07 47.15 -13.09
CA PRO A 50 -43.96 47.63 -13.93
C PRO A 50 -43.24 48.90 -13.48
N MET A 51 -43.75 49.62 -12.48
CA MET A 51 -43.30 50.98 -12.16
C MET A 51 -42.19 51.09 -11.10
N ASN A 52 -41.76 50.01 -10.42
CA ASN A 52 -40.59 50.07 -9.50
C ASN A 52 -39.78 48.75 -9.42
N PRO A 53 -38.94 48.43 -10.42
CA PRO A 53 -38.22 47.15 -10.53
C PRO A 53 -36.79 47.15 -9.94
N VAL A 54 -36.44 48.08 -9.04
CA VAL A 54 -35.02 48.37 -8.69
C VAL A 54 -34.53 47.78 -7.36
N ASP A 55 -35.36 47.72 -6.30
CA ASP A 55 -34.90 47.23 -4.98
C ASP A 55 -34.66 45.71 -4.95
N ASP A 56 -35.40 44.92 -5.72
CA ASP A 56 -35.25 43.45 -5.70
C ASP A 56 -33.96 42.99 -6.41
N LYS A 57 -33.46 43.77 -7.37
CA LYS A 57 -32.25 43.39 -8.15
C LYS A 57 -30.99 43.42 -7.32
N GLU A 58 -30.85 44.39 -6.41
CA GLU A 58 -29.67 44.51 -5.56
C GLU A 58 -29.61 43.39 -4.52
N PHE A 59 -30.75 43.02 -3.93
CA PHE A 59 -30.85 41.88 -3.02
C PHE A 59 -30.58 40.54 -3.73
N ILE A 60 -31.12 40.34 -4.94
CA ILE A 60 -30.84 39.15 -5.77
C ILE A 60 -29.35 39.08 -6.11
N ALA A 61 -28.71 40.19 -6.46
CA ALA A 61 -27.28 40.24 -6.76
C ALA A 61 -26.45 39.87 -5.52
N GLN A 62 -26.79 40.37 -4.34
CA GLN A 62 -26.12 40.00 -3.09
C GLN A 62 -26.33 38.52 -2.73
N MET A 63 -27.54 37.98 -2.89
CA MET A 63 -27.81 36.57 -2.62
C MET A 63 -27.09 35.64 -3.60
N ALA A 64 -27.08 35.98 -4.90
CA ALA A 64 -26.33 35.25 -5.91
C ALA A 64 -24.82 35.26 -5.59
N GLN A 65 -24.30 36.39 -5.08
CA GLN A 65 -22.92 36.49 -4.62
C GLN A 65 -22.65 35.57 -3.41
N PHE A 66 -23.56 35.51 -2.44
CA PHE A 66 -23.44 34.59 -1.30
C PHE A 66 -23.52 33.12 -1.74
N SER A 67 -24.46 32.76 -2.61
CA SER A 67 -24.56 31.38 -3.15
C SER A 67 -23.32 30.98 -3.95
N ALA A 68 -22.72 31.91 -4.69
CA ALA A 68 -21.48 31.65 -5.41
C ALA A 68 -20.30 31.41 -4.45
N LEU A 69 -20.22 32.19 -3.36
CA LEU A 69 -19.21 31.99 -2.31
C LEU A 69 -19.40 30.65 -1.58
N GLU A 70 -20.64 30.30 -1.25
CA GLU A 70 -20.97 29.01 -0.62
C GLU A 70 -20.60 27.84 -1.53
N GLN A 71 -20.92 27.91 -2.82
CA GLN A 71 -20.53 26.89 -3.79
C GLN A 71 -19.01 26.77 -3.90
N MET A 72 -18.27 27.89 -3.84
CA MET A 72 -16.82 27.92 -3.85
C MET A 72 -16.24 27.28 -2.58
N GLN A 73 -16.85 27.53 -1.42
CA GLN A 73 -16.46 26.89 -0.16
C GLN A 73 -16.70 25.37 -0.20
N ASN A 74 -17.84 24.94 -0.73
CA ASN A 74 -18.15 23.52 -0.92
C ASN A 74 -17.13 22.85 -1.85
N MET A 75 -16.80 23.49 -2.98
CA MET A 75 -15.79 22.97 -3.90
C MET A 75 -14.39 22.90 -3.27
N SER A 76 -14.03 23.90 -2.45
CA SER A 76 -12.77 23.86 -1.68
C SER A 76 -12.74 22.73 -0.67
N SER A 77 -13.87 22.41 -0.04
CA SER A 77 -14.01 21.27 0.87
C SER A 77 -13.85 19.95 0.13
N ASP A 78 -14.55 19.78 -1.00
CA ASP A 78 -14.46 18.58 -1.84
C ASP A 78 -13.02 18.35 -2.33
N PHE A 79 -12.32 19.42 -2.74
CA PHE A 79 -10.92 19.33 -3.15
C PHE A 79 -10.00 18.90 -1.99
N SER A 80 -10.24 19.41 -0.78
CA SER A 80 -9.50 19.00 0.42
C SER A 80 -9.73 17.52 0.75
N GLN A 81 -10.96 17.02 0.58
CA GLN A 81 -11.29 15.60 0.74
C GLN A 81 -10.59 14.72 -0.31
N ILE A 82 -10.62 15.12 -1.59
CA ILE A 82 -9.90 14.41 -2.66
C ILE A 82 -8.40 14.34 -2.36
N LYS A 83 -7.81 15.46 -1.94
CA LYS A 83 -6.40 15.52 -1.52
C LYS A 83 -6.14 14.54 -0.37
N ALA A 84 -7.00 14.51 0.64
CA ALA A 84 -6.88 13.59 1.77
C ALA A 84 -6.94 12.13 1.36
N PHE A 85 -7.93 11.73 0.56
CA PHE A 85 -8.07 10.36 0.07
C PHE A 85 -6.88 9.92 -0.79
N SER A 86 -6.30 10.85 -1.56
CA SER A 86 -5.09 10.57 -2.34
C SER A 86 -3.84 10.31 -1.48
N MET A 87 -3.86 10.67 -0.20
CA MET A 87 -2.76 10.40 0.73
C MET A 87 -2.88 9.06 1.44
N ILE A 88 -4.02 8.35 1.35
CA ILE A 88 -4.16 7.02 1.94
C ILE A 88 -3.08 6.11 1.39
N GLY A 89 -2.33 5.50 2.31
CA GLY A 89 -1.22 4.62 1.97
C GLY A 89 0.03 5.34 1.46
N LYS A 90 0.11 6.67 1.57
CA LYS A 90 1.35 7.43 1.34
C LYS A 90 1.99 7.79 2.66
N THR A 91 3.26 8.15 2.62
CA THR A 91 3.98 8.64 3.80
C THR A 91 3.99 10.14 3.83
N VAL A 92 3.69 10.65 5.01
CA VAL A 92 3.53 12.08 5.22
C VAL A 92 4.40 12.52 6.37
N THR A 93 4.91 13.74 6.25
CA THR A 93 5.48 14.47 7.38
C THR A 93 4.52 15.61 7.70
N ALA A 94 4.08 15.70 8.95
CA ALA A 94 3.15 16.71 9.42
C ALA A 94 3.65 17.37 10.71
N SER A 95 3.25 18.63 10.94
CA SER A 95 3.48 19.30 12.23
C SER A 95 2.16 19.42 12.98
N VAL A 96 2.01 18.61 14.03
CA VAL A 96 0.83 18.63 14.89
C VAL A 96 1.14 19.29 16.24
N ILE A 97 0.10 19.78 16.91
CA ILE A 97 0.22 20.27 18.29
C ILE A 97 -0.18 19.14 19.22
N ASN A 98 0.73 18.75 20.11
CA ASN A 98 0.45 17.75 21.11
C ASN A 98 -0.53 18.33 22.16
N LYS A 99 -1.74 17.76 22.25
CA LYS A 99 -2.82 18.24 23.13
C LYS A 99 -2.45 18.20 24.63
N GLY A 100 -1.45 17.41 25.03
CA GLY A 100 -1.00 17.32 26.43
C GLY A 100 0.09 18.31 26.80
N THR A 101 0.95 18.69 25.87
CA THR A 101 2.14 19.53 26.15
C THR A 101 2.11 20.90 25.47
N ASN A 102 1.15 21.14 24.56
CA ASN A 102 1.08 22.31 23.67
C ASN A 102 2.35 22.53 22.81
N ALA A 103 3.25 21.54 22.73
CA ALA A 103 4.43 21.61 21.88
C ALA A 103 4.08 21.19 20.45
N LYS A 104 4.78 21.78 19.46
CA LYS A 104 4.77 21.27 18.09
C LYS A 104 5.56 19.98 18.03
N GLU A 105 4.94 18.95 17.46
CA GLU A 105 5.52 17.63 17.26
C GLU A 105 5.50 17.32 15.76
N LEU A 106 6.58 16.71 15.26
CA LEU A 106 6.61 16.16 13.91
C LEU A 106 6.05 14.75 13.93
N VAL A 107 5.07 14.49 13.08
CA VAL A 107 4.53 13.16 12.84
C VAL A 107 5.00 12.74 11.46
N HIS A 108 5.73 11.62 11.40
CA HIS A 108 6.19 11.01 10.16
C HIS A 108 5.70 9.56 10.12
N GLY A 109 5.06 9.17 9.03
CA GLY A 109 4.57 7.81 8.84
C GLY A 109 3.51 7.68 7.74
N ILE A 110 3.05 6.45 7.55
CA ILE A 110 2.05 6.09 6.56
C ILE A 110 0.66 6.53 7.03
N VAL A 111 -0.13 7.07 6.10
CA VAL A 111 -1.56 7.37 6.33
C VAL A 111 -2.37 6.08 6.29
N GLU A 112 -2.87 5.65 7.44
CA GLU A 112 -3.64 4.41 7.61
C GLU A 112 -5.09 4.58 7.15
N SER A 113 -5.68 5.75 7.42
CA SER A 113 -7.07 6.06 7.05
C SER A 113 -7.34 7.56 7.01
N VAL A 114 -8.48 7.93 6.43
CA VAL A 114 -8.98 9.32 6.37
C VAL A 114 -10.39 9.35 6.96
N THR A 115 -10.60 10.27 7.90
CA THR A 115 -11.91 10.54 8.50
C THR A 115 -12.32 11.97 8.17
N ILE A 116 -13.61 12.17 7.86
CA ILE A 116 -14.18 13.49 7.65
C ILE A 116 -14.96 13.88 8.90
N GLU A 117 -14.50 14.91 9.60
CA GLU A 117 -15.18 15.45 10.79
C GLU A 117 -15.55 16.91 10.55
N ASN A 118 -16.84 17.25 10.65
CA ASN A 118 -17.34 18.63 10.44
C ASN A 118 -16.88 19.25 9.10
N GLY A 119 -16.79 18.44 8.04
CA GLY A 119 -16.32 18.87 6.72
C GLY A 119 -14.80 19.09 6.62
N LYS A 120 -14.03 18.72 7.64
CA LYS A 120 -12.57 18.76 7.62
C LYS A 120 -12.00 17.35 7.53
N SER A 121 -11.01 17.18 6.65
CA SER A 121 -10.31 15.92 6.46
C SER A 121 -9.21 15.75 7.52
N VAL A 122 -9.26 14.63 8.25
CA VAL A 122 -8.28 14.24 9.26
C VAL A 122 -7.68 12.90 8.86
N LEU A 123 -6.36 12.81 8.83
CA LEU A 123 -5.59 11.60 8.52
C LEU A 123 -5.27 10.87 9.83
N SER A 124 -5.26 9.54 9.83
CA SER A 124 -4.70 8.75 10.92
C SER A 124 -3.29 8.29 10.55
N VAL A 125 -2.29 8.66 11.34
CA VAL A 125 -0.87 8.32 11.13
C VAL A 125 -0.27 7.84 12.45
N ASN A 126 0.16 6.58 12.53
CA ASN A 126 0.67 5.96 13.77
C ASN A 126 -0.34 6.08 14.94
N GLY A 127 -1.63 5.93 14.65
CA GLY A 127 -2.72 6.13 15.62
C GLY A 127 -2.93 7.57 16.11
N LYS A 128 -2.33 8.58 15.46
CA LYS A 128 -2.54 10.01 15.75
C LYS A 128 -3.39 10.68 14.66
N ASP A 129 -4.29 11.55 15.09
CA ASP A 129 -5.09 12.39 14.21
C ASP A 129 -4.26 13.58 13.68
N VAL A 130 -4.09 13.63 12.37
CA VAL A 130 -3.29 14.63 11.66
C VAL A 130 -4.18 15.39 10.69
N PRO A 131 -4.46 16.69 10.92
CA PRO A 131 -5.22 17.50 9.97
C PRO A 131 -4.50 17.60 8.62
N VAL A 132 -5.22 17.51 7.50
CA VAL A 132 -4.62 17.64 6.15
C VAL A 132 -3.89 18.96 5.95
N ASP A 133 -4.35 20.03 6.60
CA ASP A 133 -3.74 21.35 6.55
C ASP A 133 -2.38 21.42 7.29
N SER A 134 -2.05 20.42 8.11
CA SER A 134 -0.79 20.34 8.86
C SER A 134 0.32 19.56 8.16
N ILE A 135 0.02 19.03 6.97
CA ILE A 135 0.95 18.24 6.15
C ILE A 135 2.02 19.15 5.53
N ILE A 136 3.28 18.79 5.74
CA ILE A 136 4.46 19.49 5.24
C ILE A 136 4.96 18.82 3.95
N SER A 137 5.11 17.50 3.95
CA SER A 137 5.48 16.70 2.77
C SER A 137 4.57 15.49 2.63
N VAL A 138 4.37 15.10 1.36
CA VAL A 138 3.79 13.81 0.98
C VAL A 138 4.83 13.14 0.10
N GLU A 139 5.25 11.96 0.52
CA GLU A 139 6.17 11.10 -0.18
C GLU A 139 5.37 9.88 -0.63
N ASP A 140 5.57 9.47 -1.88
CA ASP A 140 5.18 8.14 -2.31
C ASP A 140 6.14 7.16 -1.62
N GLU A 141 5.90 6.87 -0.34
CA GLU A 141 6.38 5.62 0.22
C GLU A 141 5.54 4.56 -0.48
N SER A 142 6.17 3.91 -1.45
CA SER A 142 5.65 2.68 -2.02
C SER A 142 5.30 1.78 -0.84
N ILE A 143 4.02 1.65 -0.51
CA ILE A 143 3.51 0.49 0.21
C ILE A 143 3.77 -0.69 -0.71
N THR A 144 4.98 -1.18 -0.61
CA THR A 144 5.45 -2.35 -1.29
C THR A 144 4.94 -3.52 -0.47
N TYR A 145 3.69 -3.93 -0.71
CA TYR A 145 3.42 -5.36 -0.75
C TYR A 145 4.28 -5.92 -1.89
N ASN A 146 5.57 -6.13 -1.65
CA ASN A 146 6.60 -6.62 -2.56
C ASN A 146 6.25 -6.68 -4.06
N TYR A 147 5.86 -5.54 -4.61
CA TYR A 147 5.97 -5.21 -6.03
C TYR A 147 7.27 -4.44 -6.22
N GLU A 148 8.35 -4.89 -5.58
CA GLU A 148 9.70 -4.65 -6.08
C GLU A 148 9.64 -4.94 -7.59
N ASP A 149 10.05 -3.96 -8.39
CA ASP A 149 10.14 -4.15 -9.83
C ASP A 149 11.14 -5.29 -10.07
N ILE A 150 10.61 -6.45 -10.48
CA ILE A 150 11.39 -7.65 -10.82
C ILE A 150 12.54 -7.29 -11.78
N SER A 151 12.39 -6.22 -12.57
CA SER A 151 13.44 -5.73 -13.45
C SER A 151 14.76 -5.41 -12.73
N LYS A 152 14.72 -4.99 -11.46
CA LYS A 152 15.92 -4.73 -10.64
C LYS A 152 16.77 -5.98 -10.43
N TYR A 153 16.11 -7.13 -10.32
CA TYR A 153 16.74 -8.42 -10.06
C TYR A 153 17.02 -9.20 -11.35
N ALA A 154 16.42 -8.80 -12.48
CA ALA A 154 16.62 -9.47 -13.77
C ALA A 154 18.10 -9.55 -14.18
N GLY A 155 18.91 -8.55 -13.83
CA GLY A 155 20.36 -8.56 -14.08
C GLY A 155 21.14 -9.61 -13.28
N LEU A 156 20.54 -10.17 -12.22
CA LEU A 156 21.14 -11.21 -11.38
C LEU A 156 20.96 -12.61 -11.99
N ILE A 157 20.06 -12.78 -12.95
CA ILE A 157 19.84 -14.07 -13.61
C ILE A 157 21.15 -14.54 -14.26
N GLY A 158 21.49 -15.81 -14.05
CA GLY A 158 22.74 -16.44 -14.48
C GLY A 158 23.93 -16.22 -13.55
N HIS A 159 23.81 -15.38 -12.51
CA HIS A 159 24.87 -15.16 -11.54
C HIS A 159 24.74 -16.09 -10.33
N LYS A 160 25.88 -16.35 -9.68
CA LYS A 160 25.88 -17.06 -8.40
C LYS A 160 25.52 -16.08 -7.29
N VAL A 161 24.46 -16.36 -6.56
CA VAL A 161 23.96 -15.52 -5.46
C VAL A 161 24.02 -16.28 -4.13
N GLU A 162 24.15 -15.54 -3.04
CA GLU A 162 23.93 -16.05 -1.67
C GLU A 162 22.68 -15.37 -1.11
N GLY A 163 21.77 -16.17 -0.57
CA GLY A 163 20.52 -15.72 0.04
C GLY A 163 20.11 -16.60 1.21
N ILE A 164 18.88 -16.44 1.70
CA ILE A 164 18.42 -17.09 2.94
C ILE A 164 17.18 -17.95 2.67
N LEU A 165 17.21 -19.18 3.17
CA LEU A 165 16.01 -19.98 3.41
C LEU A 165 15.55 -19.75 4.84
N TYR A 166 14.25 -19.57 5.06
CA TYR A 166 13.69 -19.35 6.38
C TYR A 166 12.49 -20.27 6.65
N ASP A 167 12.31 -20.68 7.91
CA ASP A 167 11.08 -21.33 8.38
C ASP A 167 10.23 -20.31 9.14
N SER A 168 9.04 -20.01 8.62
CA SER A 168 8.11 -19.06 9.25
C SER A 168 7.62 -19.50 10.63
N SER A 169 7.67 -20.80 10.92
CA SER A 169 7.14 -21.40 12.15
C SER A 169 8.13 -21.28 13.30
N THR A 170 9.42 -21.42 13.01
CA THR A 170 10.50 -21.41 14.03
C THR A 170 11.33 -20.13 14.01
N SER A 171 11.20 -19.29 12.97
CA SER A 171 12.08 -18.14 12.69
C SER A 171 13.55 -18.53 12.42
N ASP A 172 13.80 -19.81 12.12
CA ASP A 172 15.12 -20.31 11.74
C ASP A 172 15.49 -19.86 10.33
N MET A 173 16.79 -19.60 10.13
CA MET A 173 17.34 -19.07 8.88
C MET A 173 18.64 -19.76 8.52
N ILE A 174 18.76 -20.24 7.28
CA ILE A 174 19.98 -20.86 6.76
C ILE A 174 20.39 -20.16 5.46
N GLY A 175 21.63 -19.68 5.43
CA GLY A 175 22.24 -19.12 4.23
C GLY A 175 22.51 -20.20 3.19
N VAL A 176 22.13 -19.96 1.95
CA VAL A 176 22.34 -20.86 0.82
C VAL A 176 22.94 -20.11 -0.36
N ALA A 177 23.64 -20.85 -1.22
CA ALA A 177 24.25 -20.30 -2.42
C ALA A 177 23.90 -21.16 -3.64
N GLY A 178 23.59 -20.52 -4.76
CA GLY A 178 23.24 -21.18 -6.01
C GLY A 178 23.30 -20.21 -7.18
N VAL A 179 23.11 -20.73 -8.39
CA VAL A 179 22.97 -19.91 -9.60
C VAL A 179 21.52 -19.51 -9.75
N LEU A 180 21.25 -18.20 -9.83
CA LEU A 180 19.89 -17.70 -10.02
C LEU A 180 19.43 -18.01 -11.45
N LYS A 181 18.49 -18.94 -11.60
CA LYS A 181 17.98 -19.40 -12.89
C LYS A 181 16.89 -18.51 -13.43
N GLU A 182 15.95 -18.13 -12.56
CA GLU A 182 14.81 -17.29 -12.90
C GLU A 182 14.28 -16.60 -11.66
N ILE A 183 13.47 -15.57 -11.89
CA ILE A 183 12.73 -14.87 -10.84
C ILE A 183 11.25 -15.05 -11.13
N GLN A 184 10.51 -15.51 -10.14
CA GLN A 184 9.09 -15.76 -10.22
C GLN A 184 8.34 -14.84 -9.27
N ARG A 185 7.19 -14.34 -9.71
CA ARG A 185 6.30 -13.56 -8.84
C ARG A 185 5.48 -14.50 -7.97
N GLY A 186 5.62 -14.37 -6.66
CA GLY A 186 4.73 -15.01 -5.69
C GLY A 186 3.52 -14.14 -5.34
N ILE A 187 2.63 -14.69 -4.51
CA ILE A 187 1.44 -13.98 -4.03
C ILE A 187 1.75 -12.97 -2.92
N TYR A 188 2.84 -13.16 -2.19
CA TYR A 188 3.26 -12.31 -1.06
C TYR A 188 4.64 -11.68 -1.25
N GLU A 189 5.53 -12.33 -2.00
CA GLU A 189 6.89 -11.86 -2.30
C GLU A 189 7.37 -12.40 -3.65
N ASN A 190 8.46 -11.84 -4.16
CA ASN A 190 9.14 -12.35 -5.35
C ASN A 190 10.18 -13.40 -4.95
N TYR A 191 10.25 -14.49 -5.72
CA TYR A 191 11.16 -15.59 -5.44
C TYR A 191 12.24 -15.70 -6.53
N GLY A 192 13.48 -15.84 -6.09
CA GLY A 192 14.57 -16.32 -6.93
C GLY A 192 14.62 -17.84 -6.92
N VAL A 193 14.67 -18.46 -8.09
CA VAL A 193 14.84 -19.90 -8.25
C VAL A 193 16.31 -20.20 -8.47
N LEU A 194 16.91 -20.94 -7.54
CA LEU A 194 18.33 -21.26 -7.53
C LEU A 194 18.59 -22.71 -7.99
N ASP A 195 19.56 -22.87 -8.87
CA ASP A 195 20.15 -24.16 -9.23
C ASP A 195 21.52 -24.36 -8.55
N GLY A 196 21.91 -25.62 -8.33
CA GLY A 196 23.19 -26.00 -7.75
C GLY A 196 23.34 -25.66 -6.26
N VAL A 197 22.25 -25.66 -5.51
CA VAL A 197 22.24 -25.32 -4.08
C VAL A 197 22.73 -26.50 -3.25
N SER A 198 23.91 -26.36 -2.64
CA SER A 198 24.49 -27.38 -1.76
C SER A 198 23.97 -27.22 -0.32
N VAL A 199 23.39 -28.29 0.24
CA VAL A 199 22.78 -28.29 1.58
C VAL A 199 23.20 -29.51 2.40
N ASN A 200 23.14 -29.41 3.73
CA ASN A 200 23.25 -30.57 4.62
C ASN A 200 21.85 -31.08 4.91
N VAL A 201 21.58 -32.34 4.58
CA VAL A 201 20.29 -32.96 4.79
C VAL A 201 20.23 -33.47 6.23
N ALA A 202 19.35 -32.91 7.06
CA ALA A 202 19.08 -33.40 8.41
C ALA A 202 18.05 -34.54 8.39
N ALA A 203 16.94 -34.34 7.69
CA ALA A 203 15.86 -35.31 7.57
C ALA A 203 15.11 -35.21 6.24
N ILE A 204 14.27 -36.22 5.96
CA ILE A 204 13.24 -36.13 4.90
C ILE A 204 12.00 -35.51 5.53
N ASN A 205 11.45 -34.46 4.92
CA ASN A 205 10.24 -33.81 5.42
C ASN A 205 9.01 -34.60 4.94
N THR A 206 8.54 -35.53 5.77
CA THR A 206 7.43 -36.44 5.45
C THR A 206 6.54 -36.66 6.67
N GLU A 207 5.25 -36.91 6.43
CA GLU A 207 4.27 -37.23 7.48
C GLU A 207 4.53 -38.59 8.15
N HIS A 208 5.33 -39.46 7.51
CA HIS A 208 5.61 -40.82 7.95
C HIS A 208 7.11 -41.00 8.20
N PRO A 209 7.63 -40.56 9.38
CA PRO A 209 9.04 -40.73 9.71
C PRO A 209 9.39 -42.21 9.84
N SER A 210 10.59 -42.57 9.40
CA SER A 210 11.14 -43.92 9.54
C SER A 210 12.29 -43.94 10.55
N THR A 211 12.41 -45.02 11.32
CA THR A 211 13.56 -45.28 12.20
C THR A 211 14.66 -46.10 11.54
N ASP A 212 14.46 -46.53 10.29
CA ASP A 212 15.47 -47.24 9.51
C ASP A 212 16.68 -46.31 9.25
N PRO A 213 17.89 -46.70 9.71
CA PRO A 213 19.10 -45.90 9.51
C PRO A 213 19.40 -45.57 8.05
N ASP A 214 19.02 -46.46 7.12
CA ASP A 214 19.29 -46.32 5.69
C ASP A 214 18.15 -45.59 4.94
N PHE A 215 17.06 -45.25 5.63
CA PHE A 215 15.88 -44.64 5.02
C PHE A 215 16.21 -43.38 4.20
N ARG A 216 17.00 -42.48 4.78
CA ARG A 216 17.39 -41.21 4.13
C ARG A 216 18.17 -41.48 2.84
N THR A 217 19.16 -42.35 2.90
CA THR A 217 20.01 -42.71 1.75
C THR A 217 19.20 -43.43 0.67
N ASN A 218 18.33 -44.37 1.05
CA ASN A 218 17.45 -45.09 0.13
C ASN A 218 16.44 -44.17 -0.55
N TYR A 219 15.86 -43.24 0.21
CA TYR A 219 14.97 -42.21 -0.32
C TYR A 219 15.70 -41.33 -1.33
N LEU A 220 16.87 -40.80 -0.98
CA LEU A 220 17.65 -39.92 -1.87
C LEU A 220 18.08 -40.65 -3.14
N ASN A 221 18.60 -41.88 -3.05
CA ASN A 221 18.95 -42.71 -4.20
C ASN A 221 17.78 -42.90 -5.18
N SER A 222 16.58 -43.12 -4.65
CA SER A 222 15.38 -43.37 -5.47
C SER A 222 14.79 -42.10 -6.08
N ASN A 223 15.21 -40.91 -5.62
CA ASN A 223 14.63 -39.63 -6.01
C ASN A 223 15.63 -38.69 -6.69
N ILE A 224 16.77 -39.20 -7.17
CA ILE A 224 17.66 -38.42 -8.05
C ILE A 224 16.90 -38.00 -9.31
N GLY A 225 16.96 -36.72 -9.65
CA GLY A 225 16.21 -36.07 -10.72
C GLY A 225 14.75 -35.78 -10.39
N GLN A 226 14.28 -36.10 -9.18
CA GLN A 226 12.90 -35.87 -8.73
C GLN A 226 12.81 -34.75 -7.70
N LYS A 227 11.60 -34.20 -7.57
CA LYS A 227 11.28 -33.22 -6.54
C LYS A 227 11.28 -33.88 -5.16
N VAL A 228 12.06 -33.34 -4.23
CA VAL A 228 12.18 -33.79 -2.84
C VAL A 228 11.81 -32.67 -1.87
N ASN A 229 11.33 -33.07 -0.69
CA ASN A 229 11.08 -32.18 0.44
C ASN A 229 11.97 -32.62 1.60
N LEU A 230 12.91 -31.78 2.00
CA LEU A 230 13.97 -32.10 2.94
C LEU A 230 13.94 -31.11 4.11
N ILE A 231 14.48 -31.53 5.24
CA ILE A 231 14.87 -30.63 6.33
C ILE A 231 16.38 -30.49 6.26
N ILE A 232 16.88 -29.27 6.15
CA ILE A 232 18.32 -28.97 6.08
C ILE A 232 18.81 -28.35 7.38
N SER A 233 20.11 -28.50 7.67
CA SER A 233 20.72 -27.94 8.89
C SER A 233 22.04 -27.22 8.63
N ASP A 234 22.31 -26.21 9.45
CA ASP A 234 23.61 -25.53 9.53
C ASP A 234 24.66 -26.30 10.37
N GLY A 235 24.25 -27.40 11.01
CA GLY A 235 25.08 -28.21 11.90
C GLY A 235 25.23 -27.64 13.32
N LYS A 236 24.57 -26.52 13.63
CA LYS A 236 24.55 -25.89 14.96
C LYS A 236 23.18 -25.97 15.65
N GLY A 237 22.21 -26.65 15.03
CA GLY A 237 20.88 -26.91 15.58
C GLY A 237 19.76 -26.13 14.89
N THR A 238 20.09 -25.26 13.93
CA THR A 238 19.08 -24.61 13.08
C THR A 238 18.65 -25.58 12.00
N GLU A 239 17.33 -25.72 11.81
CA GLU A 239 16.73 -26.57 10.80
C GLU A 239 15.70 -25.79 9.97
N VAL A 240 15.73 -25.95 8.65
CA VAL A 240 14.81 -25.25 7.73
C VAL A 240 14.30 -26.25 6.68
N PRO A 241 12.98 -26.29 6.40
CA PRO A 241 12.46 -27.10 5.31
C PRO A 241 12.86 -26.49 3.96
N VAL A 242 13.22 -27.35 3.00
CA VAL A 242 13.55 -26.95 1.64
C VAL A 242 12.92 -27.91 0.65
N THR A 243 12.46 -27.36 -0.46
CA THR A 243 11.96 -28.12 -1.59
C THR A 243 12.81 -27.81 -2.83
N GLY A 244 13.18 -28.85 -3.57
CA GLY A 244 13.96 -28.72 -4.79
C GLY A 244 14.00 -30.04 -5.56
N ILE A 245 14.62 -30.03 -6.73
CA ILE A 245 14.94 -31.22 -7.52
C ILE A 245 16.29 -31.74 -7.04
N LEU A 246 16.35 -33.01 -6.62
CA LEU A 246 17.60 -33.60 -6.17
C LEU A 246 18.51 -33.89 -7.36
N ASN A 247 19.62 -33.16 -7.50
CA ASN A 247 20.59 -33.40 -8.57
C ASN A 247 21.53 -34.54 -8.20
N CYS A 248 22.19 -34.44 -7.05
CA CYS A 248 23.02 -35.50 -6.50
C CYS A 248 23.12 -35.37 -4.98
N PHE A 249 23.68 -36.38 -4.33
CA PHE A 249 24.00 -36.34 -2.90
C PHE A 249 25.28 -37.12 -2.62
N ASN A 250 25.90 -36.85 -1.49
CA ASN A 250 27.05 -37.57 -0.98
C ASN A 250 26.86 -37.88 0.51
N VAL A 251 27.38 -39.04 0.93
CA VAL A 251 27.43 -39.44 2.34
C VAL A 251 28.89 -39.44 2.76
N GLU A 252 29.21 -38.60 3.74
CA GLU A 252 30.55 -38.55 4.33
C GLU A 252 30.78 -39.74 5.26
N ASP A 253 32.05 -40.05 5.55
CA ASP A 253 32.42 -41.10 6.53
C ASP A 253 31.83 -40.85 7.93
N SER A 254 31.48 -39.59 8.23
CA SER A 254 30.82 -39.16 9.47
C SER A 254 29.32 -39.53 9.53
N GLY A 255 28.73 -39.99 8.44
CA GLY A 255 27.28 -40.18 8.27
C GLY A 255 26.52 -38.90 7.92
N ARG A 256 27.23 -37.76 7.76
CA ARG A 256 26.64 -36.51 7.27
C ARG A 256 26.26 -36.66 5.80
N ILE A 257 25.05 -36.24 5.45
CA ILE A 257 24.55 -36.25 4.08
C ILE A 257 24.56 -34.83 3.53
N THR A 258 25.22 -34.63 2.40
CA THR A 258 25.15 -33.40 1.62
C THR A 258 24.39 -33.65 0.33
N ALA A 259 23.55 -32.72 -0.09
CA ALA A 259 22.78 -32.81 -1.32
C ALA A 259 22.92 -31.53 -2.15
N VAL A 260 22.90 -31.67 -3.48
CA VAL A 260 22.81 -30.57 -4.43
C VAL A 260 21.40 -30.54 -4.98
N LEU A 261 20.73 -29.41 -4.79
CA LEU A 261 19.35 -29.19 -5.20
C LEU A 261 19.27 -28.14 -6.32
N ASP A 262 18.42 -28.41 -7.29
CA ASP A 262 18.01 -27.47 -8.32
C ASP A 262 16.59 -26.96 -8.05
N GLY A 263 16.23 -25.80 -8.59
CA GLY A 263 14.89 -25.24 -8.42
C GLY A 263 14.52 -24.80 -6.99
N VAL A 264 15.50 -24.49 -6.14
CA VAL A 264 15.27 -24.05 -4.76
C VAL A 264 14.79 -22.60 -4.76
N GLN A 265 13.66 -22.31 -4.12
CA GLN A 265 13.11 -20.95 -4.04
C GLN A 265 13.63 -20.22 -2.79
N ILE A 266 14.14 -19.00 -2.98
CA ILE A 266 14.45 -18.05 -1.91
C ILE A 266 13.78 -16.72 -2.19
N SER A 267 13.53 -15.91 -1.16
CA SER A 267 13.09 -14.53 -1.33
C SER A 267 14.16 -13.73 -2.08
N VAL A 268 13.79 -12.96 -3.11
CA VAL A 268 14.77 -12.11 -3.82
C VAL A 268 15.38 -11.05 -2.90
N ASP A 269 14.65 -10.58 -1.89
CA ASP A 269 15.13 -9.60 -0.92
C ASP A 269 16.11 -10.21 0.08
N SER A 270 16.14 -11.55 0.19
CA SER A 270 17.13 -12.25 1.01
C SER A 270 18.51 -12.31 0.35
N ILE A 271 18.64 -11.94 -0.93
CA ILE A 271 19.91 -11.99 -1.66
C ILE A 271 20.82 -10.89 -1.13
N TYR A 272 21.86 -11.27 -0.40
CA TYR A 272 22.80 -10.34 0.23
C TYR A 272 24.18 -10.32 -0.45
N LYS A 273 24.44 -11.24 -1.39
CA LYS A 273 25.72 -11.30 -2.11
C LYS A 273 25.56 -11.86 -3.52
N ILE A 274 26.28 -11.25 -4.46
CA ILE A 274 26.35 -11.69 -5.85
C ILE A 274 27.83 -11.94 -6.18
N LYS A 275 28.12 -13.06 -6.83
CA LYS A 275 29.44 -13.36 -7.41
C LYS A 275 29.29 -13.39 -8.92
N GLU A 276 30.32 -12.89 -9.60
CA GLU A 276 30.40 -12.97 -11.06
C GLU A 276 30.21 -14.41 -11.53
N ARG A 277 29.59 -14.53 -12.69
CA ARG A 277 29.39 -15.81 -13.35
C ARG A 277 30.74 -16.52 -13.46
N PRO A 278 30.85 -17.80 -13.07
CA PRO A 278 32.02 -18.60 -13.39
C PRO A 278 31.98 -18.87 -14.90
N ASP A 279 32.25 -17.85 -15.72
CA ASP A 279 32.29 -17.99 -17.17
C ASP A 279 33.66 -18.45 -17.63
N SER A 280 33.62 -19.39 -18.57
CA SER A 280 34.64 -19.65 -19.58
C SER A 280 36.09 -19.73 -19.09
N ILE A 281 36.60 -20.96 -19.08
CA ILE A 281 38.02 -21.25 -19.28
C ILE A 281 38.58 -20.23 -20.28
N ASN A 282 39.55 -19.44 -19.84
CA ASN A 282 40.37 -18.59 -20.69
C ASN A 282 41.12 -19.48 -21.71
N GLU A 283 40.48 -19.86 -22.80
CA GLU A 283 41.16 -20.22 -24.05
C GLU A 283 41.59 -18.94 -24.75
N ASP A 284 42.56 -18.22 -24.17
CA ASP A 284 43.40 -17.30 -24.93
C ASP A 284 44.62 -16.86 -24.11
N THR A 285 45.56 -17.77 -23.91
CA THR A 285 46.98 -17.45 -23.71
C THR A 285 47.84 -18.58 -24.28
N ALA A 286 47.73 -18.82 -25.59
CA ALA A 286 48.72 -19.61 -26.34
C ALA A 286 48.93 -19.00 -27.73
N GLY A 287 49.43 -17.76 -27.74
CA GLY A 287 49.93 -17.10 -28.93
C GLY A 287 51.13 -16.24 -28.56
N GLU A 288 52.20 -16.37 -29.36
CA GLU A 288 53.39 -15.50 -29.40
C GLU A 288 54.53 -15.81 -28.43
N GLY A 289 55.13 -16.99 -28.60
CA GLY A 289 56.58 -17.15 -28.42
C GLY A 289 57.29 -16.63 -29.66
N GLY A 290 57.84 -15.42 -29.58
CA GLY A 290 58.53 -14.74 -30.65
C GLY A 290 59.85 -15.40 -31.07
N GLU A 291 60.12 -15.32 -32.38
CA GLU A 291 61.47 -15.37 -32.94
C GLU A 291 62.28 -14.15 -32.45
N ALA A 292 63.46 -14.40 -31.86
CA ALA A 292 64.70 -13.64 -32.08
C ALA A 292 65.80 -14.19 -31.17
N GLY A 293 66.85 -14.78 -31.77
CA GLY A 293 68.08 -15.20 -31.10
C GLY A 293 68.70 -16.46 -31.70
#